data_AF-A0A6J5TY92-F1
#
_entry.id   AF-A0A6J5TY92-F1
#
_cell.length_a   1.000
_cell.length_b   1.000
_cell.length_c   1.000
_cell.angle_alpha   90.00
_cell.angle_beta   90.00
_cell.angle_gamma   90.00
#
_symmetry.space_group_name_H-M   'P 1'
#
loop_
_entity.id
_entity.type
_entity.pdbx_description
1 polymer ?
#
loop_
_entity_poly.entity_id
_entity_poly.type
_entity_poly.pdbx_seq_one_letter_code
_entity_poly.pdbx_strand_id
1 'polypeptide(L)'
;MLFAKLVVAIDYPVSKWEAASVDEYLKYSLNLLELCNSISSSLSHLGKARLSLAHALSLVENSSLSLALKHLKPIQPKVLNKELRFQGNEEIGKPRCSNISKQAVIDQALVVMQGMVFWVCGILMSGLVGEAKPYLEMRSSGGRFVDSWLPGLDLRASEVIVERNGVLKEVKELDDAVAGLAAAIGTGKSSDEAAEELRRRLEVFEKLVEGFGKEVDCLFNKVLAGRNQLLNGLGQQKQ
;
A
#
# COMPACT_ATOMS: atom_id res chain seq x y z
N MET A 1 14.24 -11.03 7.45
CA MET A 1 13.08 -10.35 8.04
C MET A 1 13.25 -10.33 9.56
N LEU A 2 12.90 -9.25 10.27
CA LEU A 2 13.15 -9.11 11.73
C LEU A 2 12.51 -10.24 12.56
N PHE A 3 11.35 -10.74 12.13
CA PHE A 3 10.68 -11.85 12.79
C PHE A 3 11.43 -13.18 12.69
N ALA A 4 12.00 -13.52 11.53
CA ALA A 4 12.85 -14.71 11.42
C ALA A 4 14.08 -14.61 12.34
N LYS A 5 14.64 -13.40 12.53
CA LYS A 5 15.71 -13.17 13.50
C LYS A 5 15.23 -13.36 14.94
N LEU A 6 14.01 -12.91 15.26
CA LEU A 6 13.38 -13.12 16.58
C LEU A 6 13.24 -14.61 16.88
N VAL A 7 12.68 -15.39 15.95
CA VAL A 7 12.46 -16.84 16.08
C VAL A 7 13.77 -17.58 16.38
N VAL A 8 14.85 -17.20 15.68
CA VAL A 8 16.20 -17.75 15.93
C VAL A 8 16.74 -17.30 17.28
N ALA A 9 16.60 -16.02 17.63
CA ALA A 9 17.13 -15.47 18.89
C ALA A 9 16.48 -16.08 20.14
N ILE A 10 15.18 -16.40 20.07
CA ILE A 10 14.49 -17.08 21.17
C ILE A 10 14.64 -18.60 21.13
N ASP A 11 15.35 -19.16 20.15
CA ASP A 11 15.51 -20.60 19.92
C ASP A 11 14.16 -21.34 20.00
N TYR A 12 13.20 -20.87 19.21
CA TYR A 12 11.85 -21.43 19.15
C TYR A 12 11.43 -21.66 17.70
N PRO A 13 12.03 -22.65 17.02
CA PRO A 13 11.73 -22.94 15.63
C PRO A 13 10.25 -23.25 15.44
N VAL A 14 9.76 -23.02 14.23
CA VAL A 14 8.36 -23.23 13.80
C VAL A 14 7.84 -24.61 14.17
N SER A 15 8.70 -25.63 14.13
CA SER A 15 8.37 -27.01 14.52
C SER A 15 7.89 -27.17 15.96
N LYS A 16 8.15 -26.19 16.82
CA LYS A 16 7.72 -26.13 18.23
C LYS A 16 6.50 -25.25 18.44
N TRP A 17 6.02 -24.54 17.41
CA TRP A 17 4.89 -23.65 17.55
C TRP A 17 3.60 -24.42 17.74
N GLU A 18 2.69 -23.84 18.51
CA GLU A 18 1.33 -24.33 18.59
C GLU A 18 0.63 -24.20 17.23
N ALA A 19 -0.27 -25.15 16.93
CA ALA A 19 -0.99 -25.19 15.66
C ALA A 19 -1.77 -23.89 15.38
N ALA A 20 -2.28 -23.24 16.44
CA ALA A 20 -2.98 -21.95 16.35
C ALA A 20 -2.07 -20.84 15.77
N SER A 21 -0.82 -20.74 16.22
CA SER A 21 0.13 -19.71 15.76
C SER A 21 0.64 -19.97 14.36
N VAL A 22 0.77 -21.26 14.00
CA VAL A 22 1.07 -21.66 12.62
C VAL A 22 -0.07 -21.23 11.69
N ASP A 23 -1.32 -21.54 12.05
CA ASP A 23 -2.51 -21.12 11.30
C ASP A 23 -2.60 -19.60 11.20
N GLU A 24 -2.37 -18.89 12.30
CA GLU A 24 -2.39 -17.44 12.35
C GLU A 24 -1.32 -16.80 11.45
N TYR A 25 -0.09 -17.31 11.46
CA TYR A 25 0.96 -16.85 10.54
C TYR A 25 0.60 -17.15 9.08
N LEU A 26 0.00 -18.31 8.79
CA LEU A 26 -0.46 -18.63 7.44
C LEU A 26 -1.61 -17.72 7.00
N LYS A 27 -2.56 -17.40 7.88
CA LYS A 27 -3.63 -16.42 7.59
C LYS A 27 -3.04 -15.03 7.35
N TYR A 28 -2.13 -14.58 8.22
CA TYR A 28 -1.44 -13.30 8.08
C TYR A 28 -0.67 -13.19 6.75
N SER A 29 0.18 -14.17 6.44
CA SER A 29 1.00 -14.14 5.23
C SER A 29 0.13 -14.18 3.96
N LEU A 30 -0.98 -14.92 3.96
CA LEU A 30 -1.95 -14.90 2.87
C LEU A 30 -2.56 -13.50 2.69
N ASN A 31 -3.04 -12.89 3.78
CA ASN A 31 -3.60 -11.54 3.74
C ASN A 31 -2.59 -10.52 3.20
N LEU A 32 -1.32 -10.62 3.61
CA LEU A 32 -0.27 -9.73 3.11
C LEU A 32 0.03 -9.92 1.62
N LEU A 33 -0.02 -11.14 1.10
CA LEU A 33 0.09 -11.40 -0.34
C LEU A 33 -1.11 -10.82 -1.10
N GLU A 34 -2.32 -10.94 -0.56
CA GLU A 34 -3.51 -10.29 -1.14
C GLU A 34 -3.39 -8.77 -1.16
N LEU A 35 -2.87 -8.16 -0.07
CA LEU A 35 -2.61 -6.73 0.00
C LEU A 35 -1.60 -6.28 -1.06
N CYS A 36 -0.49 -7.01 -1.22
CA CYS A 36 0.48 -6.73 -2.26
C CYS A 36 -0.18 -6.78 -3.66
N ASN A 37 -1.02 -7.77 -3.93
CA ASN A 37 -1.77 -7.84 -5.20
C ASN A 37 -2.72 -6.65 -5.38
N SER A 38 -3.43 -6.23 -4.34
CA SER A 38 -4.29 -5.04 -4.37
C SER A 38 -3.49 -3.78 -4.67
N ILE A 39 -2.32 -3.62 -4.03
CA ILE A 39 -1.40 -2.50 -4.27
C ILE A 39 -0.89 -2.52 -5.71
N SER A 40 -0.38 -3.66 -6.20
CA SER A 40 0.11 -3.81 -7.58
C SER A 40 -0.99 -3.53 -8.61
N SER A 41 -2.22 -3.93 -8.32
CA SER A 41 -3.38 -3.61 -9.15
C SER A 41 -3.67 -2.11 -9.16
N SER A 42 -3.50 -1.39 -8.04
CA SER A 42 -3.69 0.06 -7.97
C SER A 42 -2.57 0.82 -8.68
N LEU A 43 -1.32 0.36 -8.55
CA LEU A 43 -0.20 0.90 -9.33
C LEU A 43 -0.41 0.71 -10.83
N SER A 44 -0.92 -0.46 -11.24
CA SER A 44 -1.26 -0.71 -12.65
C SER A 44 -2.33 0.27 -13.16
N HIS A 45 -3.29 0.66 -12.31
CA HIS A 45 -4.28 1.68 -12.66
C HIS A 45 -3.63 3.06 -12.87
N LEU A 46 -2.76 3.47 -11.95
CA LEU A 46 -1.99 4.72 -12.08
C LEU A 46 -1.08 4.70 -13.32
N GLY A 47 -0.44 3.57 -13.62
CA GLY A 47 0.37 3.38 -14.82
C GLY A 47 -0.45 3.53 -16.11
N LYS A 48 -1.67 3.00 -16.16
CA LYS A 48 -2.58 3.20 -17.30
C LYS A 48 -3.00 4.66 -17.46
N ALA A 49 -3.32 5.34 -16.36
CA ALA A 49 -3.67 6.76 -16.39
C ALA A 49 -2.51 7.61 -16.93
N ARG A 50 -1.29 7.36 -16.44
CA ARG A 50 -0.06 7.99 -16.93
C ARG A 50 0.15 7.77 -18.42
N LEU A 51 0.02 6.53 -18.92
CA LEU A 51 0.17 6.22 -20.35
C LEU A 51 -0.87 6.97 -21.20
N SER A 52 -2.11 7.08 -20.72
CA SER A 52 -3.14 7.89 -21.37
C SER A 52 -2.77 9.37 -21.44
N LEU A 53 -2.19 9.92 -20.37
CA LEU A 53 -1.74 11.31 -20.35
C LEU A 53 -0.52 11.56 -21.23
N ALA A 54 0.45 10.64 -21.26
CA ALA A 54 1.60 10.71 -22.17
C ALA A 54 1.15 10.67 -23.64
N HIS A 55 0.14 9.85 -23.96
CA HIS A 55 -0.48 9.85 -25.28
C HIS A 55 -1.23 11.16 -25.59
N ALA A 56 -1.94 11.72 -24.61
CA ALA A 56 -2.58 13.02 -24.78
C ALA A 56 -1.56 14.12 -25.09
N LEU A 57 -0.42 14.11 -24.41
CA LEU A 57 0.69 15.04 -24.62
C LEU A 57 1.30 14.90 -26.02
N SER A 58 1.53 13.67 -26.50
CA SER A 58 2.05 13.47 -27.85
C SER A 58 1.06 13.91 -28.95
N LEU A 59 -0.25 13.86 -28.69
CA LEU A 59 -1.25 14.43 -29.59
C LEU A 59 -1.18 15.96 -29.66
N VAL A 60 -0.81 16.64 -28.56
CA VAL A 60 -0.59 18.10 -28.55
C VAL A 60 0.58 18.45 -29.46
N GLU A 61 1.70 17.74 -29.33
CA GLU A 61 2.90 17.94 -30.15
C GLU A 61 2.63 17.72 -31.65
N ASN A 62 1.77 16.76 -31.97
CA ASN A 62 1.33 16.46 -33.34
C ASN A 62 0.17 17.34 -33.83
N SER A 63 -0.09 18.49 -33.18
CA SER A 63 -1.13 19.46 -33.54
C SER A 63 -2.57 18.90 -33.58
N SER A 64 -2.81 17.77 -32.90
CA SER A 64 -4.11 17.08 -32.83
C SER A 64 -4.88 17.46 -31.57
N LEU A 65 -5.06 18.77 -31.36
CA LEU A 65 -5.54 19.38 -30.10
C LEU A 65 -6.94 18.91 -29.67
N SER A 66 -7.86 18.72 -30.64
CA SER A 66 -9.22 18.25 -30.36
C SER A 66 -9.27 16.81 -29.84
N LEU A 67 -8.31 15.97 -30.25
CA LEU A 67 -8.15 14.62 -29.73
C LEU A 67 -7.42 14.63 -28.39
N ALA A 68 -6.38 15.46 -28.24
CA ALA A 68 -5.66 15.63 -26.98
C ALA A 68 -6.60 16.00 -25.82
N LEU A 69 -7.51 16.95 -26.02
CA LEU A 69 -8.50 17.36 -25.01
C LEU A 69 -9.42 16.22 -24.55
N LYS A 70 -9.69 15.21 -25.38
CA LYS A 70 -10.48 14.04 -24.96
C LYS A 70 -9.72 13.13 -23.99
N HIS A 71 -8.39 13.15 -24.03
CA HIS A 71 -7.50 12.30 -23.24
C HIS A 71 -6.85 13.02 -22.05
N LEU A 72 -6.82 14.36 -22.04
CA LEU A 72 -6.43 15.19 -20.90
C LEU A 72 -7.54 15.17 -19.83
N LYS A 73 -7.59 14.08 -19.07
CA LYS A 73 -8.54 13.89 -17.98
C LYS A 73 -7.79 13.70 -16.66
N PRO A 74 -8.34 14.23 -15.54
CA PRO A 74 -7.81 13.94 -14.21
C PRO A 74 -7.78 12.45 -13.94
N ILE A 75 -6.79 12.00 -13.17
CA ILE A 75 -6.70 10.63 -12.71
C ILE A 75 -7.91 10.33 -11.82
N GLN A 76 -8.70 9.34 -12.23
CA GLN A 76 -9.87 8.94 -11.45
C GLN A 76 -9.46 8.07 -10.25
N PRO A 77 -10.10 8.23 -9.09
CA PRO A 77 -9.93 7.30 -7.98
C PRO A 77 -10.28 5.88 -8.40
N LYS A 78 -9.54 4.91 -7.87
CA LYS A 78 -9.81 3.50 -8.16
C LYS A 78 -10.76 2.91 -7.12
N VAL A 79 -11.94 2.46 -7.54
CA VAL A 79 -12.85 1.75 -6.63
C VAL A 79 -12.20 0.49 -6.09
N LEU A 80 -12.13 0.38 -4.77
CA LEU A 80 -11.60 -0.77 -4.07
C LEU A 80 -12.69 -1.85 -3.94
N ASN A 81 -12.49 -3.01 -4.57
CA ASN A 81 -13.46 -4.11 -4.52
C ASN A 81 -13.37 -4.97 -3.25
N LYS A 82 -12.33 -4.80 -2.43
CA LYS A 82 -12.10 -5.56 -1.19
C LYS A 82 -11.96 -4.62 -0.01
N GLU A 83 -12.69 -4.86 1.07
CA GLU A 83 -12.49 -4.13 2.32
C GLU A 83 -11.15 -4.51 2.95
N LEU A 84 -10.40 -3.51 3.39
CA LEU A 84 -9.11 -3.70 4.06
C LEU A 84 -9.35 -3.87 5.55
N ARG A 85 -9.88 -5.03 5.95
CA ARG A 85 -10.21 -5.29 7.36
C ARG A 85 -9.08 -6.04 8.06
N PHE A 86 -8.63 -5.47 9.18
CA PHE A 86 -7.85 -6.19 10.17
C PHE A 86 -8.79 -6.96 11.12
N GLN A 87 -8.71 -8.29 11.15
CA GLN A 87 -9.37 -9.11 12.17
C GLN A 87 -8.39 -9.37 13.31
N GLY A 88 -7.99 -8.32 14.02
CA GLY A 88 -7.29 -8.48 15.30
C GLY A 88 -8.28 -8.92 16.37
N ASN A 89 -7.96 -9.95 17.15
CA ASN A 89 -8.79 -10.35 18.28
C ASN A 89 -8.88 -9.20 19.30
N GLU A 90 -10.10 -8.78 19.68
CA GLU A 90 -10.35 -7.67 20.61
C GLU A 90 -9.77 -7.90 22.03
N GLU A 91 -9.32 -9.12 22.36
CA GLU A 91 -8.79 -9.47 23.68
C GLU A 91 -7.36 -8.96 23.98
N ILE A 92 -6.69 -8.33 23.01
CA ILE A 92 -5.26 -8.01 23.01
C ILE A 92 -4.85 -6.88 23.99
N GLY A 93 -5.79 -6.33 24.76
CA GLY A 93 -5.53 -5.31 25.78
C GLY A 93 -5.29 -5.84 27.21
N LYS A 94 -5.46 -7.14 27.47
CA LYS A 94 -5.18 -7.69 28.81
C LYS A 94 -3.75 -8.21 28.88
N PRO A 95 -2.89 -7.68 29.78
CA PRO A 95 -1.63 -8.32 30.08
C PRO A 95 -1.95 -9.67 30.71
N ARG A 96 -1.92 -10.75 29.92
CA ARG A 96 -1.88 -12.10 30.49
C ARG A 96 -0.47 -12.27 31.06
N CYS A 97 -0.27 -11.74 32.26
CA CYS A 97 0.84 -12.09 33.13
C CYS A 97 0.62 -13.52 33.62
N SER A 98 0.88 -14.48 32.74
CA SER A 98 0.99 -15.89 33.08
C SER A 98 2.15 -16.44 32.28
N ASN A 99 3.30 -16.60 32.94
CA ASN A 99 4.57 -17.17 32.46
C ASN A 99 4.96 -16.81 31.02
N ILE A 100 5.98 -15.96 30.85
CA ILE A 100 6.56 -15.61 29.54
C ILE A 100 7.12 -16.89 28.88
N SER A 101 6.27 -17.59 28.13
CA SER A 101 6.65 -18.73 27.32
C SER A 101 7.17 -18.21 25.99
N LYS A 102 8.07 -18.97 25.35
CA LYS A 102 8.54 -18.66 23.99
C LYS A 102 7.36 -18.58 23.00
N GLN A 103 6.31 -19.36 23.25
CA GLN A 103 5.03 -19.34 22.54
C GLN A 103 4.33 -17.98 22.65
N ALA A 104 4.16 -17.46 23.88
CA ALA A 104 3.54 -16.15 24.10
C ALA A 104 4.31 -15.00 23.41
N VAL A 105 5.65 -15.12 23.31
CA VAL A 105 6.47 -14.16 22.56
C VAL A 105 6.18 -14.22 21.05
N ILE A 106 5.98 -15.41 20.48
CA ILE A 106 5.59 -15.57 19.08
C ILE A 106 4.21 -14.96 18.82
N ASP A 107 3.22 -15.30 19.64
CA ASP A 107 1.85 -14.82 19.46
C ASP A 107 1.79 -13.29 19.54
N GLN A 108 2.47 -12.69 20.53
CA GLN A 108 2.58 -11.25 20.64
C GLN A 108 3.30 -10.63 19.43
N ALA A 109 4.37 -11.25 18.93
CA ALA A 109 5.09 -10.77 17.77
C ALA A 109 4.24 -10.84 16.48
N LEU A 110 3.43 -11.88 16.30
CA LEU A 110 2.49 -12.01 15.18
C LEU A 110 1.48 -10.87 15.19
N VAL A 111 0.87 -10.61 16.35
CA VAL A 111 -0.07 -9.49 16.54
C VAL A 111 0.58 -8.16 16.19
N VAL A 112 1.78 -7.89 16.71
CA VAL A 112 2.52 -6.64 16.43
C VAL A 112 2.79 -6.46 14.95
N MET A 113 3.29 -7.51 14.30
CA MET A 113 3.59 -7.46 12.86
C MET A 113 2.34 -7.25 12.02
N GLN A 114 1.25 -7.94 12.35
CA GLN A 114 -0.01 -7.75 11.66
C GLN A 114 -0.45 -6.29 11.78
N GLY A 115 -0.57 -5.75 13.01
CA GLY A 115 -1.00 -4.37 13.23
C GLY A 115 -0.17 -3.34 12.46
N MET A 116 1.16 -3.47 12.47
CA MET A 116 2.05 -2.56 11.74
C MET A 116 1.86 -2.66 10.22
N VAL A 117 1.83 -3.88 9.68
CA VAL A 117 1.70 -4.08 8.23
C VAL A 117 0.36 -3.56 7.73
N PHE A 118 -0.72 -3.89 8.44
CA PHE A 118 -2.05 -3.44 8.10
C PHE A 118 -2.17 -1.91 8.13
N TRP A 119 -1.60 -1.26 9.15
CA TRP A 119 -1.54 0.21 9.23
C TRP A 119 -0.79 0.86 8.07
N VAL A 120 0.42 0.38 7.76
CA VAL A 120 1.20 0.88 6.61
C VAL A 120 0.43 0.65 5.32
N CYS A 121 -0.16 -0.52 5.11
CA CYS A 121 -0.96 -0.82 3.93
C CYS A 121 -2.21 0.06 3.82
N GLY A 122 -2.87 0.41 4.94
CA GLY A 122 -4.01 1.33 4.95
C GLY A 122 -3.63 2.71 4.44
N ILE A 123 -2.50 3.27 4.91
CA ILE A 123 -1.95 4.54 4.44
C ILE A 123 -1.65 4.48 2.93
N LEU A 124 -0.92 3.45 2.52
CA LEU A 124 -0.51 3.27 1.11
C LEU A 124 -1.72 3.14 0.20
N MET A 125 -2.69 2.30 0.57
CA MET A 125 -3.88 2.08 -0.22
C MET A 125 -4.73 3.33 -0.33
N SER A 126 -4.83 4.14 0.72
CA SER A 126 -5.51 5.45 0.65
C SER A 126 -4.90 6.35 -0.41
N GLY A 127 -3.56 6.48 -0.40
CA GLY A 127 -2.81 7.22 -1.42
C GLY A 127 -3.07 6.72 -2.85
N LEU A 128 -2.92 5.41 -3.06
CA LEU A 128 -3.00 4.81 -4.40
C LEU A 128 -4.42 4.80 -4.97
N VAL A 129 -5.43 4.68 -4.12
CA VAL A 129 -6.84 4.74 -4.50
C VAL A 129 -7.26 6.20 -4.72
N GLY A 130 -6.66 7.15 -4.00
CA GLY A 130 -7.06 8.55 -4.01
C GLY A 130 -8.22 8.85 -3.07
N GLU A 131 -8.40 8.07 -2.01
CA GLU A 131 -9.47 8.23 -1.02
C GLU A 131 -8.97 7.95 0.40
N ALA A 132 -9.51 8.65 1.41
CA ALA A 132 -9.16 8.40 2.82
C ALA A 132 -9.75 7.09 3.39
N LYS A 133 -10.75 6.50 2.71
CA LYS A 133 -11.52 5.35 3.20
C LYS A 133 -10.66 4.13 3.60
N PRO A 134 -9.69 3.64 2.78
CA PRO A 134 -8.80 2.55 3.16
C PRO A 134 -8.09 2.73 4.52
N TYR A 135 -7.56 3.92 4.78
CA TYR A 135 -6.91 4.25 6.04
C TYR A 135 -7.91 4.29 7.20
N LEU A 136 -9.10 4.89 7.00
CA LEU A 136 -10.12 4.98 8.05
C LEU A 136 -10.70 3.61 8.45
N GLU A 137 -10.94 2.73 7.47
CA GLU A 137 -11.36 1.34 7.73
C GLU A 137 -10.28 0.55 8.48
N MET A 138 -9.01 0.79 8.14
CA MET A 138 -7.90 0.18 8.84
C MET A 138 -7.79 0.69 10.27
N ARG A 139 -7.97 2.00 10.45
CA ARG A 139 -7.96 2.65 11.77
C ARG A 139 -9.13 2.18 12.63
N SER A 140 -10.30 1.92 12.08
CA SER A 140 -11.43 1.42 12.89
C SER A 140 -11.26 -0.05 13.28
N SER A 141 -10.63 -0.87 12.41
CA SER A 141 -10.45 -2.31 12.64
C SER A 141 -9.16 -2.68 13.41
N GLY A 142 -8.10 -1.87 13.31
CA GLY A 142 -6.81 -2.08 13.98
C GLY A 142 -6.27 -0.88 14.77
N GLY A 143 -6.96 0.26 14.78
CA GLY A 143 -6.47 1.50 15.38
C GLY A 143 -6.18 1.41 16.87
N ARG A 144 -6.92 0.57 17.61
CA ARG A 144 -6.63 0.34 19.04
C ARG A 144 -5.20 -0.15 19.30
N PHE A 145 -4.58 -0.80 18.30
CA PHE A 145 -3.21 -1.30 18.40
C PHE A 145 -2.15 -0.22 18.11
N VAL A 146 -2.29 0.54 17.02
CA VAL A 146 -1.30 1.55 16.62
C VAL A 146 -1.41 2.83 17.44
N ASP A 147 -2.63 3.21 17.85
CA ASP A 147 -2.88 4.32 18.78
C ASP A 147 -2.08 4.14 20.09
N SER A 148 -1.78 2.88 20.47
CA SER A 148 -1.03 2.56 21.69
C SER A 148 0.49 2.55 21.53
N TRP A 149 1.02 2.26 20.34
CA TRP A 149 2.46 2.07 20.11
C TRP A 149 3.13 3.22 19.36
N LEU A 150 2.43 3.88 18.44
CA LEU A 150 2.97 4.97 17.61
C LEU A 150 2.00 6.16 17.50
N PRO A 151 1.48 6.70 18.63
CA PRO A 151 0.42 7.71 18.61
C PRO A 151 0.80 8.97 17.81
N GLY A 152 2.07 9.41 17.90
CA GLY A 152 2.52 10.60 17.17
C GLY A 152 2.63 10.40 15.65
N LEU A 153 2.93 9.19 15.20
CA LEU A 153 3.02 8.89 13.78
C LEU A 153 1.63 8.66 13.17
N ASP A 154 0.74 8.00 13.90
CA ASP A 154 -0.65 7.82 13.48
C ASP A 154 -1.39 9.16 13.39
N LEU A 155 -1.22 10.06 14.37
CA LEU A 155 -1.80 11.40 14.32
C LEU A 155 -1.38 12.14 13.05
N ARG A 156 -0.08 12.17 12.74
CA ARG A 156 0.44 12.83 11.52
C ARG A 156 -0.08 12.18 10.24
N ALA A 157 -0.11 10.84 10.19
CA ALA A 157 -0.65 10.13 9.04
C ALA A 157 -2.13 10.48 8.83
N SER A 158 -2.91 10.48 9.90
CA SER A 158 -4.32 10.88 9.87
C SER A 158 -4.51 12.31 9.41
N GLU A 159 -3.75 13.26 9.93
CA GLU A 159 -3.81 14.67 9.52
C GLU A 159 -3.58 14.80 8.02
N VAL A 160 -2.49 14.22 7.51
CA VAL A 160 -2.15 14.30 6.09
C VAL A 160 -3.18 13.61 5.20
N ILE A 161 -3.68 12.43 5.60
CA ILE A 161 -4.65 11.66 4.79
C ILE A 161 -6.00 12.36 4.79
N VAL A 162 -6.46 12.89 5.93
CA VAL A 162 -7.73 13.62 6.01
C VAL A 162 -7.64 14.95 5.28
N GLU A 163 -6.56 15.71 5.48
CA GLU A 163 -6.32 17.01 4.81
C GLU A 163 -6.32 16.85 3.28
N ARG A 164 -5.69 15.78 2.77
CA ARG A 164 -5.58 15.52 1.33
C ARG A 164 -6.69 14.63 0.78
N ASN A 165 -7.67 14.24 1.61
CA ASN A 165 -8.68 13.26 1.28
C ASN A 165 -8.11 11.94 0.69
N GLY A 166 -6.90 11.56 1.08
CA GLY A 166 -6.17 10.40 0.56
C GLY A 166 -5.53 10.59 -0.81
N VAL A 167 -5.60 11.77 -1.43
CA VAL A 167 -4.97 12.02 -2.74
C VAL A 167 -3.47 12.26 -2.59
N LEU A 168 -2.67 11.54 -3.39
CA LEU A 168 -1.23 11.75 -3.45
C LEU A 168 -0.89 13.14 -4.01
N LYS A 169 0.15 13.76 -3.47
CA LYS A 169 0.60 15.07 -3.92
C LYS A 169 0.95 15.05 -5.41
N GLU A 170 1.63 14.00 -5.85
CA GLU A 170 2.09 13.84 -7.22
C GLU A 170 0.92 13.64 -8.19
N VAL A 171 -0.16 12.98 -7.75
CA VAL A 171 -1.41 12.87 -8.54
C VAL A 171 -2.08 14.24 -8.65
N LYS A 172 -2.20 14.97 -7.54
CA LYS A 172 -2.77 16.33 -7.55
C LYS A 172 -1.99 17.28 -8.46
N GLU A 173 -0.66 17.30 -8.34
CA GLU A 173 0.20 18.13 -9.18
C GLU A 173 0.10 17.75 -10.67
N LEU A 174 -0.12 16.47 -10.96
CA LEU A 174 -0.35 16.00 -12.33
C LEU A 174 -1.72 16.46 -12.85
N ASP A 175 -2.77 16.33 -12.05
CA ASP A 175 -4.13 16.80 -12.40
C ASP A 175 -4.16 18.32 -12.62
N ASP A 176 -3.45 19.09 -11.78
CA ASP A 176 -3.29 20.54 -11.94
C ASP A 176 -2.57 20.89 -13.25
N ALA A 177 -1.51 20.14 -13.60
CA ALA A 177 -0.79 20.32 -14.87
C ALA A 177 -1.66 19.96 -16.09
N VAL A 178 -2.47 18.89 -15.99
CA VAL A 178 -3.45 18.49 -17.02
C VAL A 178 -4.48 19.60 -17.23
N ALA A 179 -5.02 20.17 -16.15
CA ALA A 179 -5.97 21.28 -16.22
C ALA A 179 -5.35 22.53 -16.85
N GLY A 180 -4.10 22.86 -16.46
CA GLY A 180 -3.34 23.96 -17.04
C GLY A 180 -3.14 23.81 -18.55
N LEU A 181 -2.75 22.62 -19.00
CA LEU A 181 -2.57 22.33 -20.42
C LEU A 181 -3.89 22.39 -21.19
N ALA A 182 -4.96 21.82 -20.65
CA ALA A 182 -6.29 21.88 -21.27
C ALA A 182 -6.79 23.33 -21.42
N ALA A 183 -6.55 24.18 -20.43
CA ALA A 183 -6.91 25.60 -20.48
C ALA A 183 -6.06 26.39 -21.51
N ALA A 184 -4.76 26.10 -21.61
CA ALA A 184 -3.89 26.73 -22.62
C ALA A 184 -4.38 26.42 -24.04
N ILE A 185 -4.71 25.15 -24.31
CA ILE A 185 -5.28 24.70 -25.59
C ILE A 185 -6.63 25.40 -25.87
N GLY A 186 -7.53 25.43 -24.87
CA GLY A 186 -8.86 26.03 -25.04
C GLY A 186 -8.84 27.55 -25.26
N THR A 187 -7.83 28.25 -24.76
CA THR A 187 -7.68 29.71 -24.93
C THR A 187 -6.85 30.10 -26.16
N GLY A 188 -6.32 29.13 -26.91
CA GLY A 188 -5.47 29.38 -28.08
C GLY A 188 -4.11 30.02 -27.75
N LYS A 189 -3.68 29.98 -26.49
CA LYS A 189 -2.34 30.41 -26.07
C LYS A 189 -1.30 29.35 -26.44
N SER A 190 -0.01 29.72 -26.42
CA SER A 190 1.06 28.72 -26.52
C SER A 190 0.89 27.71 -25.39
N SER A 191 0.78 26.44 -25.78
CA SER A 191 0.66 25.29 -24.89
C SER A 191 2.03 24.74 -24.48
N ASP A 192 3.13 25.29 -25.00
CA ASP A 192 4.46 24.70 -24.91
C ASP A 192 4.93 24.61 -23.45
N GLU A 193 4.80 25.71 -22.68
CA GLU A 193 5.19 25.73 -21.27
C GLU A 193 4.35 24.75 -20.42
N ALA A 194 3.04 24.67 -20.67
CA ALA A 194 2.16 23.75 -19.96
C ALA A 194 2.41 22.28 -20.35
N ALA A 195 2.79 22.03 -21.60
CA ALA A 195 3.16 20.71 -22.11
C ALA A 195 4.48 20.23 -21.50
N GLU A 196 5.48 21.10 -21.40
CA GLU A 196 6.74 20.79 -20.72
C GLU A 196 6.56 20.51 -19.22
N GLU A 197 5.72 21.30 -18.53
CA GLU A 197 5.41 21.03 -17.12
C GLU A 197 4.70 19.68 -16.94
N LEU A 198 3.71 19.36 -17.79
CA LEU A 198 3.06 18.06 -17.75
C LEU A 198 4.05 16.92 -18.02
N ARG A 199 4.97 17.07 -18.99
CA ARG A 199 6.02 16.08 -19.29
C ARG A 199 6.89 15.83 -18.07
N ARG A 200 7.39 16.90 -17.45
CA ARG A 200 8.23 16.82 -16.24
C ARG A 200 7.51 16.12 -15.09
N ARG A 201 6.22 16.40 -14.88
CA ARG A 201 5.40 15.74 -13.85
C ARG A 201 5.16 14.27 -14.17
N LEU A 202 4.92 13.91 -15.43
CA LEU A 202 4.76 12.52 -15.87
C LEU A 202 6.03 11.69 -15.60
N GLU A 203 7.22 12.25 -15.84
CA GLU A 203 8.50 11.57 -15.55
C GLU A 203 8.72 11.33 -14.06
N VAL A 204 8.43 12.33 -13.22
CA VAL A 204 8.50 12.18 -11.76
C VAL A 204 7.52 11.11 -11.28
N PHE A 205 6.29 11.15 -11.79
CA PHE A 205 5.25 10.19 -11.45
C PHE A 205 5.61 8.76 -11.90
N GLU A 206 6.19 8.59 -13.10
CA GLU A 206 6.66 7.30 -13.61
C GLU A 206 7.70 6.67 -12.69
N LYS A 207 8.73 7.43 -12.31
CA LYS A 207 9.78 6.97 -11.39
C LYS A 207 9.21 6.55 -10.04
N LEU A 208 8.23 7.30 -9.53
CA LEU A 208 7.55 6.97 -8.27
C LEU A 208 6.79 5.65 -8.39
N VAL A 209 5.94 5.49 -9.42
CA VAL A 209 5.15 4.26 -9.64
C VAL A 209 6.04 3.04 -9.87
N GLU A 210 7.10 3.17 -10.67
CA GLU A 210 8.05 2.08 -10.93
C GLU A 210 8.83 1.70 -9.67
N GLY A 211 9.38 2.68 -8.96
CA GLY A 211 10.12 2.46 -7.72
C GLY A 211 9.26 1.77 -6.67
N PHE A 212 8.02 2.22 -6.52
CA PHE A 212 7.09 1.62 -5.57
C PHE A 212 6.64 0.21 -5.99
N GLY A 213 6.46 -0.04 -7.30
CA GLY A 213 6.23 -1.39 -7.82
C GLY A 213 7.33 -2.37 -7.44
N LYS A 214 8.61 -1.97 -7.58
CA LYS A 214 9.76 -2.81 -7.19
C LYS A 214 9.76 -3.16 -5.70
N GLU A 215 9.42 -2.22 -4.84
CA GLU A 215 9.34 -2.46 -3.39
C GLU A 215 8.20 -3.44 -3.03
N VAL A 216 7.05 -3.30 -3.69
CA VAL A 216 5.89 -4.21 -3.48
C VAL A 216 6.22 -5.62 -3.98
N ASP A 217 6.84 -5.75 -5.15
CA ASP A 217 7.29 -7.05 -5.67
C ASP A 217 8.35 -7.68 -4.76
N CYS A 218 9.27 -6.88 -4.23
CA CYS A 218 10.27 -7.34 -3.26
C CYS A 218 9.60 -7.88 -1.99
N LEU A 219 8.61 -7.15 -1.45
CA LEU A 219 7.84 -7.56 -0.28
C LEU A 219 7.06 -8.85 -0.56
N PHE A 220 6.33 -8.91 -1.67
CA PHE A 220 5.57 -10.09 -2.09
C PHE A 220 6.45 -11.33 -2.12
N ASN A 221 7.60 -11.24 -2.80
CA ASN A 221 8.54 -12.36 -2.92
C ASN A 221 9.10 -12.80 -1.56
N LYS A 222 9.43 -11.86 -0.67
CA LYS A 222 9.91 -12.17 0.69
C LYS A 222 8.85 -12.89 1.52
N VAL A 223 7.59 -12.43 1.47
CA VAL A 223 6.47 -13.03 2.20
C VAL A 223 6.17 -14.43 1.67
N LEU A 224 6.13 -14.57 0.33
CA LEU A 224 5.92 -15.87 -0.32
C LEU A 224 7.03 -16.86 0.02
N ALA A 225 8.30 -16.43 -0.02
CA ALA A 225 9.42 -17.27 0.37
C ALA A 225 9.34 -17.72 1.83
N GLY A 226 9.02 -16.80 2.76
CA GLY A 226 8.85 -17.13 4.18
C GLY A 226 7.69 -18.11 4.42
N ARG A 227 6.57 -17.93 3.71
CA ARG A 227 5.43 -18.86 3.75
C ARG A 227 5.81 -20.25 3.23
N ASN A 228 6.50 -20.33 2.10
CA ASN A 228 6.91 -21.61 1.51
C ASN A 228 7.92 -22.34 2.39
N GLN A 229 8.86 -21.62 3.01
CA GLN A 229 9.77 -22.20 4.00
C GLN A 229 9.03 -22.81 5.19
N LEU A 230 8.01 -22.11 5.72
CA LEU A 230 7.17 -22.61 6.80
C LEU A 230 6.46 -23.92 6.40
N LEU A 231 5.79 -23.92 5.24
CA LEU A 231 5.03 -25.07 4.74
C LEU A 231 5.93 -26.29 4.51
N ASN A 232 7.12 -26.07 3.95
CA ASN A 232 8.11 -27.14 3.75
C ASN A 232 8.59 -27.73 5.07
N GLY A 233 8.83 -26.90 6.09
CA GLY A 233 9.22 -27.34 7.43
C GLY A 233 8.15 -28.21 8.10
N LEU A 234 6.86 -27.88 7.92
CA LEU A 234 5.74 -28.69 8.42
C LEU A 234 5.60 -30.02 7.67
N GLY A 235 5.87 -30.02 6.36
CA GLY A 235 5.84 -31.23 5.53
C GLY A 235 6.90 -32.25 5.94
N GLN A 236 8.09 -31.79 6.33
CA GLN A 236 9.20 -32.66 6.78
C GLN A 236 8.97 -33.27 8.17
N GLN A 237 8.05 -32.76 8.98
CA GLN A 237 7.71 -33.36 10.29
C GLN A 237 6.75 -34.55 10.21
N LYS A 238 6.13 -34.81 9.05
CA LYS A 238 5.17 -35.91 8.85
C LYS A 238 5.79 -37.18 8.24
N GLN A 239 7.11 -37.22 8.06
CA GLN A 239 7.90 -38.39 7.65
C GLN A 239 8.79 -38.84 8.80
#